data_AF-W7JJB3-F1
#
_entry.id   AF-W7JJB3-F1
#
_cell.length_a   1.000
_cell.length_b   1.000
_cell.length_c   1.000
_cell.angle_alpha   90.00
_cell.angle_beta   90.00
_cell.angle_gamma   90.00
#
_symmetry.space_group_name_H-M   'P 1'
#
loop_
_entity.id
_entity.type
_entity.pdbx_description
1 polymer ?
#
loop_
_entity_poly.entity_id
_entity_poly.type
_entity_poly.pdbx_seq_one_letter_code
_entity_poly.pdbx_strand_id
1 'polypeptide(L)'
;MYLQHYYKLKINNLIKNNIKTSKNIHHVNIHINCLFDELKNTKCDIKDKYNKFNNIFYFLDNYKKCDNNIILITSILNNFFRKKNEHNILLKSLLDKNTNKKNKLVNNIKEINSNINNIISNILILDEQIISNLNKIKNVIYDNLNIYQEEKEKYQQNCEINICLNIINKIIEKQQNDNNTFLQIYNISDNIHNNIITSPYKNDNGEKLQLELNTQEFLELENFFS
;
A
#
# COMPACT_ATOMS: atom_id res chain seq x y z
N MET A 1 -111.31 -4.69 35.13
CA MET A 1 -110.62 -3.45 34.68
C MET A 1 -109.09 -3.58 34.62
N TYR A 2 -108.40 -4.12 35.63
CA TYR A 2 -106.92 -4.23 35.66
C TYR A 2 -106.28 -5.09 34.55
N LEU A 3 -106.86 -6.26 34.23
CA LEU A 3 -106.35 -7.14 33.16
C LEU A 3 -106.34 -6.48 31.79
N GLN A 4 -107.39 -5.71 31.47
CA GLN A 4 -107.53 -5.04 30.18
C GLN A 4 -106.48 -3.93 30.00
N HIS A 5 -106.14 -3.23 31.10
CA HIS A 5 -105.07 -2.22 31.10
C HIS A 5 -103.68 -2.86 30.96
N TYR A 6 -103.43 -3.98 31.63
CA TYR A 6 -102.18 -4.75 31.50
C TYR A 6 -101.94 -5.25 30.07
N TYR A 7 -102.94 -5.84 29.42
CA TYR A 7 -102.82 -6.27 28.02
C TYR A 7 -102.58 -5.09 27.08
N LYS A 8 -103.21 -3.94 27.32
CA LYS A 8 -102.99 -2.72 26.53
C LYS A 8 -101.55 -2.20 26.66
N LEU A 9 -100.98 -2.21 27.87
CA LEU A 9 -99.58 -1.85 28.10
C LEU A 9 -98.62 -2.84 27.42
N LYS A 10 -98.91 -4.14 27.48
CA LYS A 10 -98.10 -5.19 26.82
C LYS A 10 -98.13 -5.06 25.30
N ILE A 11 -99.31 -4.79 24.71
CA ILE A 11 -99.48 -4.53 23.27
C ILE A 11 -98.71 -3.27 22.86
N ASN A 12 -98.83 -2.17 23.62
CA ASN A 12 -98.10 -0.94 23.31
C ASN A 12 -96.58 -1.13 23.37
N ASN A 13 -96.08 -1.90 24.34
CA ASN A 13 -94.65 -2.25 24.42
C ASN A 13 -94.20 -3.11 23.23
N LEU A 14 -95.02 -4.08 22.80
CA LEU A 14 -94.74 -4.88 21.61
C LEU A 14 -94.70 -4.02 20.34
N ILE A 15 -95.66 -3.09 20.17
CA ILE A 15 -95.67 -2.14 19.05
C ILE A 15 -94.41 -1.27 19.06
N LYS A 16 -94.04 -0.73 20.23
CA LYS A 16 -92.84 0.10 20.38
C LYS A 16 -91.56 -0.68 20.05
N ASN A 17 -91.48 -1.94 20.50
CA ASN A 17 -90.35 -2.82 20.17
C ASN A 17 -90.31 -3.14 18.68
N ASN A 18 -91.45 -3.42 18.05
CA ASN A 18 -91.50 -3.69 16.62
C ASN A 18 -91.06 -2.48 15.78
N ILE A 19 -91.51 -1.27 16.13
CA ILE A 19 -91.05 -0.03 15.50
C ILE A 19 -89.54 0.15 15.68
N LYS A 20 -89.01 -0.10 16.88
CA LYS A 20 -87.57 -0.02 17.15
C LYS A 20 -86.78 -1.03 16.32
N THR A 21 -87.25 -2.28 16.25
CA THR A 21 -86.63 -3.34 15.44
C THR A 21 -86.67 -2.99 13.96
N SER A 22 -87.79 -2.47 13.44
CA SER A 22 -87.91 -2.03 12.05
C SER A 22 -86.92 -0.90 11.71
N LYS A 23 -86.76 0.10 12.60
CA LYS A 23 -85.76 1.15 12.42
C LYS A 23 -84.33 0.60 12.43
N ASN A 24 -84.03 -0.35 13.32
CA ASN A 24 -82.72 -1.00 13.36
C ASN A 24 -82.44 -1.80 12.08
N ILE A 25 -83.43 -2.55 11.57
CA ILE A 25 -83.31 -3.27 10.29
C ILE A 25 -83.03 -2.29 9.16
N HIS A 26 -83.75 -1.17 9.10
CA HIS A 26 -83.54 -0.15 8.08
C HIS A 26 -82.12 0.44 8.16
N HIS A 27 -81.64 0.77 9.36
CA HIS A 27 -80.27 1.27 9.57
C HIS A 27 -79.21 0.25 9.15
N VAL A 28 -79.38 -1.02 9.52
CA VAL A 28 -78.48 -2.11 9.12
C VAL A 28 -78.48 -2.28 7.60
N ASN A 29 -79.64 -2.18 6.94
CA ASN A 29 -79.73 -2.26 5.49
C ASN A 29 -78.97 -1.12 4.78
N ILE A 30 -79.06 0.10 5.31
CA ILE A 30 -78.26 1.23 4.82
C ILE A 30 -76.76 0.92 4.98
N HIS A 31 -76.34 0.43 6.14
CA HIS A 31 -74.93 0.09 6.40
C HIS A 31 -74.41 -1.02 5.47
N ILE A 32 -75.23 -2.05 5.22
CA ILE A 32 -74.90 -3.13 4.27
C ILE A 32 -74.69 -2.55 2.87
N ASN A 33 -75.56 -1.65 2.42
CA ASN A 33 -75.41 -1.01 1.11
C ASN A 33 -74.14 -0.17 1.02
N CYS A 34 -73.79 0.60 2.07
CA CYS A 34 -72.53 1.34 2.11
C CYS A 34 -71.31 0.42 2.01
N LEU A 35 -71.30 -0.70 2.75
CA LEU A 35 -70.22 -1.70 2.66
C LEU A 35 -70.12 -2.31 1.25
N PHE A 36 -71.25 -2.57 0.59
CA PHE A 36 -71.26 -3.06 -0.79
C PHE A 36 -70.64 -2.05 -1.77
N ASP A 37 -70.92 -0.76 -1.61
CA ASP A 37 -70.32 0.29 -2.44
C ASP A 37 -68.81 0.42 -2.17
N GLU A 38 -68.36 0.33 -0.91
CA GLU A 38 -66.93 0.30 -0.57
C GLU A 38 -66.21 -0.92 -1.18
N LEU A 39 -66.83 -2.10 -1.13
CA LEU A 39 -66.31 -3.32 -1.76
C LEU A 39 -66.22 -3.18 -3.29
N LYS A 40 -67.17 -2.50 -3.91
CA LYS A 40 -67.16 -2.23 -5.35
C LYS A 40 -66.02 -1.29 -5.72
N ASN A 41 -65.79 -0.24 -4.94
CA ASN A 41 -64.70 0.72 -5.17
C ASN A 41 -63.32 0.08 -4.96
N THR A 42 -63.14 -0.67 -3.87
CA THR A 42 -61.88 -1.40 -3.62
C THR A 42 -61.56 -2.42 -4.71
N LYS A 43 -62.57 -3.09 -5.28
CA LYS A 43 -62.39 -3.96 -6.45
C LYS A 43 -61.87 -3.21 -7.68
N CYS A 44 -62.35 -2.00 -7.95
CA CYS A 44 -61.83 -1.14 -9.02
C CYS A 44 -60.36 -0.75 -8.76
N ASP A 45 -60.04 -0.33 -7.53
CA ASP A 45 -58.66 0.04 -7.16
C ASP A 45 -57.67 -1.11 -7.33
N ILE A 46 -58.06 -2.33 -6.94
CA ILE A 46 -57.25 -3.53 -7.13
C ILE A 46 -57.00 -3.79 -8.62
N LYS A 47 -58.03 -3.65 -9.47
CA LYS A 47 -57.91 -3.84 -10.92
C LYS A 47 -56.96 -2.82 -11.56
N ASP A 48 -57.04 -1.55 -11.15
CA ASP A 48 -56.15 -0.51 -11.66
C ASP A 48 -54.70 -0.70 -11.22
N LYS A 49 -54.48 -1.13 -9.97
CA LYS A 49 -53.14 -1.50 -9.48
C LYS A 49 -52.57 -2.69 -10.26
N TYR A 50 -53.38 -3.73 -10.51
CA TYR A 50 -52.97 -4.88 -11.30
C TYR A 50 -52.57 -4.50 -12.74
N ASN A 51 -53.36 -3.64 -13.39
CA ASN A 51 -53.04 -3.13 -14.73
C ASN A 51 -51.74 -2.32 -14.75
N LYS A 52 -51.48 -1.49 -13.73
CA LYS A 52 -50.21 -0.76 -13.59
C LYS A 52 -49.02 -1.71 -13.43
N PHE A 53 -49.14 -2.76 -12.61
CA PHE A 53 -48.12 -3.78 -12.47
C PHE A 53 -47.83 -4.50 -13.79
N ASN A 54 -48.88 -4.90 -14.53
CA ASN A 54 -48.70 -5.54 -15.85
C ASN A 54 -48.02 -4.63 -16.86
N ASN A 55 -48.28 -3.32 -16.84
CA ASN A 55 -47.58 -2.36 -17.70
C ASN A 55 -46.10 -2.24 -17.35
N ILE A 56 -45.74 -2.30 -16.07
CA ILE A 56 -44.34 -2.33 -15.63
C ILE A 56 -43.65 -3.61 -16.11
N PHE A 57 -44.30 -4.77 -15.94
CA PHE A 57 -43.77 -6.05 -16.44
C PHE A 57 -43.59 -6.04 -17.97
N TYR A 58 -44.58 -5.54 -18.71
CA TYR A 58 -44.49 -5.37 -20.16
C TYR A 58 -43.35 -4.42 -20.57
N PHE A 59 -43.12 -3.34 -19.81
CA PHE A 59 -42.00 -2.43 -20.06
C PHE A 59 -40.65 -3.11 -19.80
N LEU A 60 -40.51 -3.86 -18.71
CA LEU A 60 -39.30 -4.62 -18.37
C LEU A 60 -39.00 -5.73 -19.39
N ASP A 61 -40.02 -6.44 -19.86
CA ASP A 61 -39.89 -7.48 -20.89
C ASP A 61 -39.50 -6.88 -22.25
N ASN A 62 -39.94 -5.66 -22.56
CA ASN A 62 -39.51 -4.97 -23.78
C ASN A 62 -38.20 -4.20 -23.61
N TYR A 63 -37.78 -3.86 -22.40
CA TYR A 63 -36.46 -3.27 -22.13
C TYR A 63 -35.33 -4.26 -22.45
N LYS A 64 -35.58 -5.56 -22.25
CA LYS A 64 -34.68 -6.65 -22.69
C LYS A 64 -34.51 -6.74 -24.22
N LYS A 65 -35.28 -6.01 -25.03
CA LYS A 65 -35.22 -6.05 -26.52
C LYS A 65 -34.46 -4.88 -27.16
N CYS A 66 -33.87 -3.97 -26.38
CA CYS A 66 -33.03 -2.91 -26.94
C CYS A 66 -31.56 -3.35 -27.03
N ASP A 67 -31.27 -4.26 -27.96
CA ASP A 67 -29.91 -4.80 -28.23
C ASP A 67 -28.84 -3.70 -28.39
N ASN A 68 -29.20 -2.53 -28.92
CA ASN A 68 -28.25 -1.42 -29.15
C ASN A 68 -27.60 -0.87 -27.88
N ASN A 69 -28.30 -0.84 -26.75
CA ASN A 69 -27.72 -0.31 -25.49
C ASN A 69 -26.78 -1.33 -24.84
N ILE A 70 -27.11 -2.62 -24.92
CA ILE A 70 -26.22 -3.70 -24.43
C ILE A 70 -24.95 -3.72 -25.28
N ILE A 71 -25.08 -3.70 -26.62
CA ILE A 71 -23.93 -3.66 -27.54
C ILE A 71 -23.03 -2.45 -27.28
N LEU A 72 -23.62 -1.26 -27.05
CA LEU A 72 -22.85 -0.05 -26.74
C LEU A 72 -22.10 -0.17 -25.41
N ILE A 73 -22.76 -0.64 -24.34
CA ILE A 73 -22.16 -0.83 -23.01
C ILE A 73 -21.03 -1.87 -23.10
N THR A 74 -21.27 -3.01 -23.75
CA THR A 74 -20.26 -4.06 -23.97
C THR A 74 -19.08 -3.52 -24.77
N SER A 75 -19.31 -2.70 -25.80
CA SER A 75 -18.25 -2.06 -26.58
C SER A 75 -17.41 -1.08 -25.76
N ILE A 76 -18.04 -0.26 -24.91
CA ILE A 76 -17.35 0.67 -24.01
C ILE A 76 -16.48 -0.08 -23.01
N LEU A 77 -17.03 -1.13 -22.38
CA LEU A 77 -16.31 -1.97 -21.42
C LEU A 77 -15.15 -2.71 -22.10
N ASN A 78 -15.36 -3.32 -23.26
CA ASN A 78 -14.31 -3.98 -24.02
C ASN A 78 -13.17 -3.02 -24.39
N ASN A 79 -13.50 -1.79 -24.81
CA ASN A 79 -12.48 -0.79 -25.11
C ASN A 79 -11.72 -0.35 -23.84
N PHE A 80 -12.43 -0.20 -22.72
CA PHE A 80 -11.80 0.09 -21.43
C PHE A 80 -10.83 -1.03 -21.01
N PHE A 81 -11.25 -2.30 -21.08
CA PHE A 81 -10.40 -3.44 -20.72
C PHE A 81 -9.18 -3.56 -21.64
N ARG A 82 -9.38 -3.38 -22.95
CA ARG A 82 -8.28 -3.38 -23.91
C ARG A 82 -7.26 -2.29 -23.58
N LYS A 83 -7.71 -1.04 -23.38
CA LYS A 83 -6.81 0.07 -23.02
C LYS A 83 -6.12 -0.15 -21.67
N LYS A 84 -6.83 -0.68 -20.68
CA LYS A 84 -6.24 -1.04 -19.38
C LYS A 84 -5.11 -2.07 -19.56
N ASN A 85 -5.33 -3.09 -20.38
CA ASN A 85 -4.29 -4.10 -20.64
C ASN A 85 -3.09 -3.50 -21.38
N GLU A 86 -3.30 -2.66 -22.39
CA GLU A 86 -2.24 -1.92 -23.08
C GLU A 86 -1.41 -1.06 -22.11
N HIS A 87 -2.08 -0.32 -21.22
CA HIS A 87 -1.43 0.46 -20.17
C HIS A 87 -0.62 -0.43 -19.20
N ASN A 88 -1.15 -1.58 -18.80
CA ASN A 88 -0.45 -2.52 -17.91
C ASN A 88 0.82 -3.08 -18.56
N ILE A 89 0.77 -3.41 -19.86
CA ILE A 89 1.94 -3.86 -20.62
C ILE A 89 3.01 -2.77 -20.66
N LEU A 90 2.63 -1.52 -20.94
CA LEU A 90 3.54 -0.37 -20.93
C LEU A 90 4.17 -0.14 -19.56
N LEU A 91 3.36 -0.22 -18.48
CA LEU A 91 3.83 -0.06 -17.11
C LEU A 91 4.86 -1.14 -16.76
N LYS A 92 4.58 -2.40 -17.10
CA LYS A 92 5.49 -3.53 -16.88
C LYS A 92 6.83 -3.32 -17.60
N SER A 93 6.79 -2.92 -18.86
CA SER A 93 8.00 -2.60 -19.64
C SER A 93 8.80 -1.44 -19.01
N LEU A 94 8.14 -0.40 -18.50
CA LEU A 94 8.82 0.71 -17.81
C LEU A 94 9.47 0.28 -16.49
N LEU A 95 8.77 -0.56 -15.71
CA LEU A 95 9.30 -1.13 -14.47
C LEU A 95 10.53 -2.01 -14.73
N ASP A 96 10.49 -2.86 -15.75
CA ASP A 96 11.63 -3.71 -16.13
C ASP A 96 12.83 -2.85 -16.56
N LYS A 97 12.60 -1.81 -17.38
CA LYS A 97 13.65 -0.88 -17.81
C LYS A 97 14.30 -0.15 -16.62
N ASN A 98 13.50 0.32 -15.67
CA ASN A 98 13.99 1.03 -14.49
C ASN A 98 14.73 0.09 -13.53
N THR A 99 14.24 -1.14 -13.35
CA THR A 99 14.90 -2.17 -12.55
C THR A 99 16.28 -2.51 -13.12
N ASN A 100 16.37 -2.69 -14.44
CA ASN A 100 17.65 -2.93 -15.11
C ASN A 100 18.63 -1.76 -14.96
N LYS A 101 18.15 -0.50 -15.06
CA LYS A 101 18.99 0.68 -14.80
C LYS A 101 19.51 0.71 -13.36
N LYS A 102 18.63 0.44 -12.37
CA LYS A 102 19.02 0.36 -10.96
C LYS A 102 20.12 -0.69 -10.76
N ASN A 103 19.94 -1.88 -11.31
CA ASN A 103 20.90 -2.97 -11.16
C ASN A 103 22.27 -2.63 -11.78
N LYS A 104 22.29 -1.96 -12.94
CA LYS A 104 23.54 -1.46 -13.53
C LYS A 104 24.24 -0.45 -12.62
N LEU A 105 23.50 0.50 -12.05
CA LEU A 105 24.09 1.48 -11.12
C LEU A 105 24.65 0.81 -9.85
N VAL A 106 23.92 -0.15 -9.29
CA VAL A 106 24.39 -0.92 -8.12
C VAL A 106 25.69 -1.67 -8.44
N ASN A 107 25.79 -2.30 -9.61
CA ASN A 107 27.00 -3.01 -10.01
C ASN A 107 28.18 -2.05 -10.23
N ASN A 108 27.94 -0.90 -10.86
CA ASN A 108 28.98 0.12 -11.04
C ASN A 108 29.49 0.65 -9.69
N ILE A 109 28.58 0.88 -8.72
CA ILE A 109 28.96 1.30 -7.37
C ILE A 109 29.83 0.22 -6.70
N LYS A 110 29.44 -1.05 -6.79
CA LYS A 110 30.24 -2.17 -6.24
C LYS A 110 31.64 -2.23 -6.85
N GLU A 111 31.76 -2.05 -8.16
CA GLU A 111 33.05 -2.04 -8.85
C GLU A 111 33.93 -0.88 -8.40
N ILE A 112 33.36 0.33 -8.32
CA ILE A 112 34.06 1.53 -7.80
C ILE A 112 34.55 1.28 -6.37
N ASN A 113 33.70 0.73 -5.50
CA ASN A 113 34.07 0.46 -4.11
C ASN A 113 35.17 -0.59 -4.01
N SER A 114 35.12 -1.65 -4.83
CA SER A 114 36.19 -2.64 -4.92
C SER A 114 37.52 -2.00 -5.33
N ASN A 115 37.48 -1.08 -6.29
CA ASN A 115 38.68 -0.37 -6.74
C ASN A 115 39.24 0.57 -5.67
N ILE A 116 38.37 1.29 -4.96
CA ILE A 116 38.75 2.12 -3.81
C ILE A 116 39.42 1.25 -2.74
N ASN A 117 38.82 0.11 -2.39
CA ASN A 117 39.38 -0.80 -1.39
C ASN A 117 40.77 -1.31 -1.82
N ASN A 118 40.95 -1.68 -3.08
CA ASN A 118 42.27 -2.08 -3.59
C ASN A 118 43.30 -0.95 -3.51
N ILE A 119 42.94 0.28 -3.86
CA ILE A 119 43.82 1.45 -3.75
C ILE A 119 44.21 1.67 -2.29
N ILE A 120 43.23 1.59 -1.37
CA ILE A 120 43.45 1.73 0.05
C ILE A 120 44.45 0.67 0.55
N SER A 121 44.25 -0.60 0.21
CA SER A 121 45.17 -1.68 0.59
C SER A 121 46.59 -1.44 0.08
N ASN A 122 46.73 -0.96 -1.16
CA ASN A 122 48.05 -0.62 -1.71
C ASN A 122 48.72 0.55 -0.98
N ILE A 123 47.96 1.57 -0.59
CA ILE A 123 48.48 2.70 0.20
C ILE A 123 48.98 2.20 1.55
N LEU A 124 48.21 1.36 2.25
CA LEU A 124 48.60 0.79 3.54
C LEU A 124 49.89 -0.03 3.44
N ILE A 125 50.02 -0.88 2.41
CA ILE A 125 51.24 -1.65 2.16
C ILE A 125 52.45 -0.72 1.94
N LEU A 126 52.28 0.35 1.17
CA LEU A 126 53.34 1.33 0.92
C LEU A 126 53.72 2.07 2.21
N ASP A 127 52.75 2.47 3.02
CA ASP A 127 53.00 3.13 4.31
C ASP A 127 53.76 2.21 5.27
N GLU A 128 53.40 0.93 5.37
CA GLU A 128 54.15 -0.06 6.16
C GLU A 128 55.59 -0.22 5.68
N GLN A 129 55.82 -0.26 4.36
CA GLN A 129 57.17 -0.34 3.79
C GLN A 129 57.99 0.93 4.08
N ILE A 130 57.38 2.11 3.98
CA ILE A 130 58.03 3.39 4.30
C ILE A 130 58.45 3.39 5.78
N ILE A 131 57.56 3.02 6.70
CA ILE A 131 57.85 2.95 8.13
C ILE A 131 58.97 1.94 8.41
N SER A 132 58.92 0.76 7.79
CA SER A 132 59.97 -0.26 7.91
C SER A 132 61.33 0.28 7.48
N ASN A 133 61.39 0.96 6.33
CA ASN A 133 62.62 1.55 5.82
C ASN A 133 63.13 2.71 6.67
N LEU A 134 62.24 3.56 7.17
CA LEU A 134 62.59 4.65 8.10
C LEU A 134 63.18 4.10 9.40
N ASN A 135 62.64 3.01 9.96
CA ASN A 135 63.22 2.33 11.11
C ASN A 135 64.61 1.75 10.82
N LYS A 136 64.82 1.17 9.63
CA LYS A 136 66.17 0.71 9.22
C LYS A 136 67.16 1.87 9.15
N ILE A 137 66.79 2.98 8.52
CA ILE A 137 67.64 4.18 8.42
C ILE A 137 67.94 4.73 9.82
N LYS A 138 66.92 4.82 10.68
CA LYS A 138 67.06 5.23 12.08
C LYS A 138 68.09 4.37 12.82
N ASN A 139 68.03 3.05 12.67
CA ASN A 139 68.98 2.13 13.31
C ASN A 139 70.41 2.33 12.79
N VAL A 140 70.60 2.46 11.46
CA VAL A 140 71.92 2.75 10.88
C VAL A 140 72.50 4.07 11.40
N ILE A 141 71.65 5.09 11.56
CA ILE A 141 72.06 6.36 12.14
C ILE A 141 72.51 6.17 13.61
N TYR A 142 71.77 5.41 14.41
CA TYR A 142 72.16 5.11 15.79
C TYR A 142 73.50 4.35 15.86
N ASP A 143 73.69 3.35 15.00
CA ASP A 143 74.94 2.59 14.94
C ASP A 143 76.14 3.50 14.63
N ASN A 144 75.97 4.41 13.66
CA ASN A 144 77.00 5.41 13.33
C ASN A 144 77.28 6.35 14.52
N LEU A 145 76.24 6.87 15.20
CA LEU A 145 76.42 7.72 16.38
C LEU A 145 77.18 7.02 17.50
N ASN A 146 76.90 5.73 17.73
CA ASN A 146 77.59 4.93 18.75
C ASN A 146 79.09 4.78 18.41
N ILE A 147 79.43 4.52 17.14
CA ILE A 147 80.83 4.45 16.69
C ILE A 147 81.54 5.80 16.88
N TYR A 148 80.90 6.92 16.53
CA TYR A 148 81.48 8.25 16.71
C TYR A 148 81.66 8.65 18.19
N GLN A 149 80.82 8.15 19.09
CA GLN A 149 81.00 8.36 20.54
C GLN A 149 82.24 7.65 21.07
N GLU A 150 82.61 6.51 20.50
CA GLU A 150 83.83 5.78 20.84
C GLU A 150 85.11 6.48 20.30
N GLU A 151 85.02 7.19 19.16
CA GLU A 151 86.16 7.85 18.49
C GLU A 151 86.46 9.31 18.91
N LYS A 152 85.72 9.89 19.85
CA LYS A 152 86.00 11.17 20.55
C LYS A 152 86.26 12.48 19.76
N GLU A 153 86.20 12.52 18.43
CA GLU A 153 86.35 13.77 17.67
C GLU A 153 85.29 13.92 16.56
N LYS A 154 84.23 14.72 16.82
CA LYS A 154 83.55 15.65 15.88
C LYS A 154 82.21 16.15 16.44
N TYR A 155 82.20 17.39 16.97
CA TYR A 155 80.98 18.03 17.49
C TYR A 155 79.99 18.48 16.40
N GLN A 156 80.42 18.71 15.16
CA GLN A 156 79.56 19.26 14.10
C GLN A 156 78.73 18.21 13.34
N GLN A 157 79.26 17.00 13.10
CA GLN A 157 78.50 15.92 12.42
C GLN A 157 77.34 15.40 13.28
N ASN A 158 77.44 15.48 14.60
CA ASN A 158 76.35 15.11 15.52
C ASN A 158 75.10 15.97 15.35
N CYS A 159 75.21 17.22 14.89
CA CYS A 159 74.04 18.11 14.79
C CYS A 159 73.11 17.71 13.63
N GLU A 160 73.67 17.48 12.43
CA GLU A 160 72.91 17.08 11.24
C GLU A 160 72.27 15.70 11.40
N ILE A 161 73.03 14.74 11.98
CA ILE A 161 72.54 13.39 12.24
C ILE A 161 71.39 13.39 13.24
N ASN A 162 71.48 14.19 14.30
CA ASN A 162 70.38 14.36 15.27
C ASN A 162 69.15 15.05 14.66
N ILE A 163 69.34 16.00 13.74
CA ILE A 163 68.24 16.60 12.98
C ILE A 163 67.54 15.55 12.11
N CYS A 164 68.30 14.70 11.42
CA CYS A 164 67.76 13.59 10.64
C CYS A 164 66.95 12.61 11.50
N LEU A 165 67.47 12.21 12.67
CA LEU A 165 66.74 11.36 13.63
C LEU A 165 65.43 12.00 14.09
N ASN A 166 65.46 13.29 14.43
CA ASN A 166 64.26 14.01 14.87
C ASN A 166 63.20 14.09 13.76
N ILE A 167 63.61 14.30 12.51
CA ILE A 167 62.70 14.29 11.36
C ILE A 167 62.09 12.90 11.17
N ILE A 168 62.92 11.84 11.19
CA ILE A 168 62.45 10.45 11.03
C ILE A 168 61.46 10.08 12.14
N ASN A 169 61.77 10.38 13.39
CA ASN A 169 60.87 10.09 14.51
C ASN A 169 59.53 10.82 14.38
N LYS A 170 59.53 12.10 13.99
CA LYS A 170 58.29 12.85 13.73
C LYS A 170 57.44 12.25 12.61
N ILE A 171 58.08 11.75 11.55
CA ILE A 171 57.36 11.10 10.44
C ILE A 171 56.72 9.79 10.92
N ILE A 172 57.47 8.96 11.65
CA ILE A 172 56.97 7.69 12.20
C ILE A 172 55.80 7.92 13.16
N GLU A 173 55.95 8.85 14.12
CA GLU A 173 54.89 9.17 15.09
C GLU A 173 53.63 9.68 14.41
N LYS A 174 53.78 10.53 13.39
CA LYS A 174 52.65 11.05 12.62
C LYS A 174 51.92 9.93 11.87
N GLN A 175 52.64 9.06 11.18
CA GLN A 175 52.03 7.94 10.44
C GLN A 175 51.37 6.91 11.37
N GLN A 176 51.91 6.65 12.56
CA GLN A 176 51.28 5.76 13.54
C GLN A 176 49.94 6.31 14.07
N ASN A 177 49.87 7.62 14.31
CA ASN A 177 48.62 8.28 14.71
C ASN A 177 47.58 8.32 13.57
N ASP A 178 48.03 8.57 12.34
CA ASP A 178 47.16 8.63 11.16
C ASP A 178 46.62 7.24 10.79
N ASN A 179 47.43 6.16 10.89
CA ASN A 179 47.00 4.78 10.66
C ASN A 179 45.88 4.33 11.61
N ASN A 180 45.93 4.72 12.88
CA ASN A 180 44.86 4.41 13.85
C ASN A 180 43.53 5.06 13.45
N THR A 181 43.56 6.28 12.91
CA THR A 181 42.37 7.00 12.45
C THR A 181 41.84 6.39 11.15
N PHE A 182 42.74 6.01 10.24
CA PHE A 182 42.39 5.42 8.96
C PHE A 182 41.77 4.01 9.11
N LEU A 183 42.32 3.16 9.98
CA LEU A 183 41.75 1.84 10.31
C LEU A 183 40.34 1.97 10.91
N GLN A 184 40.08 2.99 11.73
CA GLN A 184 38.75 3.25 12.27
C GLN A 184 37.75 3.62 11.16
N ILE A 185 38.14 4.48 10.21
CA ILE A 185 37.31 4.86 9.06
C ILE A 185 37.05 3.66 8.15
N TYR A 186 38.06 2.82 7.91
CA TYR A 186 37.95 1.59 7.11
C TYR A 186 37.00 0.56 7.76
N ASN A 187 37.12 0.34 9.08
CA ASN A 187 36.22 -0.56 9.81
C ASN A 187 34.76 -0.04 9.87
N ILE A 188 34.57 1.29 9.85
CA ILE A 188 33.24 1.91 9.74
C ILE A 188 32.69 1.72 8.32
N SER A 189 33.52 1.89 7.27
CA SER A 189 33.07 1.73 5.88
C SER A 189 32.71 0.29 5.55
N ASP A 190 33.43 -0.71 6.08
CA ASP A 190 33.10 -2.13 5.93
C ASP A 190 31.80 -2.51 6.66
N ASN A 191 31.55 -1.94 7.84
CA ASN A 191 30.28 -2.11 8.55
C ASN A 191 29.11 -1.43 7.84
N ILE A 192 29.33 -0.27 7.23
CA ILE A 192 28.33 0.42 6.40
C ILE A 192 28.13 -0.33 5.07
N HIS A 193 29.17 -0.91 4.47
CA HIS A 193 29.06 -1.74 3.26
C HIS A 193 28.23 -2.99 3.51
N ASN A 194 28.50 -3.68 4.63
CA ASN A 194 27.73 -4.86 5.01
C ASN A 194 26.29 -4.47 5.38
N ASN A 195 26.05 -3.38 6.11
CA ASN A 195 24.70 -2.96 6.48
C ASN A 195 23.87 -2.34 5.34
N ILE A 196 24.49 -1.75 4.31
CA ILE A 196 23.76 -1.28 3.11
C ILE A 196 23.41 -2.45 2.19
N ILE A 197 24.20 -3.54 2.20
CA ILE A 197 23.92 -4.76 1.43
C ILE A 197 22.99 -5.73 2.19
N THR A 198 22.98 -5.69 3.52
CA THR A 198 22.13 -6.53 4.37
C THR A 198 21.18 -5.73 5.25
N SER A 199 20.68 -4.57 4.81
CA SER A 199 19.32 -4.24 5.20
C SER A 199 18.47 -5.33 4.56
N PRO A 200 17.82 -6.22 5.34
CA PRO A 200 16.77 -6.98 4.76
C PRO A 200 15.75 -5.89 4.39
N TYR A 201 15.65 -5.59 3.09
CA TYR A 201 14.33 -5.68 2.51
C TYR A 201 13.84 -7.07 2.92
N LYS A 202 13.25 -7.13 4.12
CA LYS A 202 12.40 -8.23 4.50
C LYS A 202 11.52 -8.39 3.29
N ASN A 203 11.51 -9.58 2.73
CA ASN A 203 10.49 -10.03 1.79
C ASN A 203 9.10 -10.07 2.48
N ASP A 204 8.83 -9.16 3.40
CA ASP A 204 7.55 -8.92 4.01
C ASP A 204 6.99 -7.72 3.27
N ASN A 205 6.23 -8.03 2.23
CA ASN A 205 5.44 -7.07 1.47
C ASN A 205 6.30 -6.08 0.68
N GLY A 206 7.01 -6.59 -0.33
CA GLY A 206 7.04 -5.85 -1.58
C GLY A 206 5.57 -5.62 -1.92
N GLU A 207 5.04 -4.46 -1.53
CA GLU A 207 3.73 -3.98 -1.92
C GLU A 207 3.74 -4.13 -3.43
N LYS A 208 3.15 -5.23 -3.91
CA LYS A 208 2.48 -5.25 -5.19
C LYS A 208 1.76 -3.92 -5.15
N LEU A 209 2.14 -3.00 -6.03
CA LEU A 209 1.28 -1.90 -6.39
C LEU A 209 0.00 -2.58 -6.88
N GLN A 210 -0.89 -2.90 -5.94
CA GLN A 210 -2.23 -3.36 -6.17
C GLN A 210 -2.96 -2.12 -6.67
N LEU A 211 -2.72 -1.83 -7.95
CA LEU A 211 -3.70 -1.22 -8.83
C LEU A 211 -4.82 -2.22 -9.17
N GLU A 212 -5.10 -3.15 -8.24
CA GLU A 212 -6.30 -3.96 -8.20
C GLU A 212 -7.28 -3.18 -7.34
N LEU A 213 -8.13 -2.36 -7.97
CA LEU A 213 -9.48 -2.23 -7.46
C LEU A 213 -10.01 -3.66 -7.31
N ASN A 214 -10.34 -4.06 -6.07
CA ASN A 214 -10.95 -5.32 -5.63
C ASN A 214 -11.05 -6.40 -6.71
N THR A 215 -10.03 -7.26 -6.78
CA THR A 215 -9.93 -8.43 -7.68
C THR A 215 -11.17 -9.33 -7.61
N GLN A 216 -11.88 -9.34 -6.47
CA GLN A 216 -13.13 -10.08 -6.26
C GLN A 216 -14.33 -9.49 -7.02
N GLU A 217 -14.59 -8.18 -6.88
CA GLU A 217 -15.68 -7.48 -7.60
C GLU A 217 -15.45 -7.51 -9.12
N PHE A 218 -14.18 -7.52 -9.54
CA PHE A 218 -13.78 -7.60 -10.95
C PHE A 218 -13.97 -9.01 -11.54
N LEU A 219 -13.58 -10.06 -10.82
CA LEU A 219 -13.84 -11.45 -11.23
C LEU A 219 -15.35 -11.75 -11.31
N GLU A 220 -16.13 -11.18 -10.38
CA GLU A 220 -17.60 -11.27 -10.41
C GLU A 220 -18.19 -10.54 -11.62
N LEU A 221 -17.60 -9.41 -12.02
CA LEU A 221 -18.03 -8.66 -13.22
C LEU A 221 -17.63 -9.35 -14.52
N GLU A 222 -16.42 -9.92 -14.63
CA GLU A 222 -16.01 -10.72 -15.79
C GLU A 222 -16.88 -11.97 -15.97
N ASN A 223 -17.18 -12.68 -14.87
CA ASN A 223 -18.08 -13.84 -14.89
C ASN A 223 -19.52 -13.46 -15.29
N PHE A 224 -19.98 -12.25 -14.97
CA PHE A 224 -21.31 -11.78 -15.36
C PHE A 224 -21.44 -11.53 -16.88
N PHE A 225 -20.34 -11.18 -17.55
CA PHE A 225 -20.32 -10.89 -18.99
C PHE A 225 -19.87 -12.07 -19.87
N SER A 226 -19.61 -13.23 -19.28
CA SER A 226 -19.25 -14.50 -19.94
C SER A 226 -20.49 -15.29 -20.36
#